data_AF-A0A8D2HQ40-F1
#
_entry.id   AF-A0A8D2HQ40-F1
#
_cell.length_a   1.000
_cell.length_b   1.000
_cell.length_c   1.000
_cell.angle_alpha   90.00
_cell.angle_beta   90.00
_cell.angle_gamma   90.00
#
_symmetry.space_group_name_H-M   'P 1'
#
loop_
_entity.id
_entity.type
_entity.pdbx_description
1 polymer ?
#
loop_
_entity_poly.entity_id
_entity_poly.type
_entity_poly.pdbx_seq_one_letter_code
_entity_poly.pdbx_strand_id
1 'polypeptide(L)'
;MALLRGVFIVAAKRTPFGAYGGLLKDFTATDLSEFAAKAALSAGKVPPETVDSVIVGNVMQSSSNAIYLARHVGLRVGVPQEVPALTVNRLCGSGFQSIVNGCQEICVKDAEVVLCGGTESMSQSPYYVRNIRFGTKLGTDIKMEDSLWAGLTDQHVQLPMALTAENLAAKHKISREECDKYALQSQQRWKAANDAGFFNEEMAPIEVKTKKGKQTMQVDEHARPQTTLEQLNKLPPVFKKEGTVTAGNASGVSDGAGAVIIASEDAVKKHNFTPLARIVGYFASGCDPSIMGIGPVPAINGALKKTGLSLKDMDLVEASRWEICRWISLHWRWPRHCTHHSEHSLRRTRSPPMLHHALLGQATVKQVTSRAAATTGQVISQKQ
;
A
#
# COMPACT_ATOMS: atom_id res chain seq x y z
N MET A 1 -24.06 3.21 3.43
CA MET A 1 -23.89 4.68 3.35
C MET A 1 -22.63 4.98 2.56
N ALA A 2 -22.79 5.68 1.44
CA ALA A 2 -21.69 6.23 0.66
C ALA A 2 -20.98 7.38 1.43
N LEU A 3 -19.79 7.76 0.99
CA LEU A 3 -19.13 8.99 1.46
C LEU A 3 -20.07 10.19 1.25
N LEU A 4 -20.04 11.18 2.15
CA LEU A 4 -20.93 12.36 2.11
C LEU A 4 -20.71 13.21 0.86
N ARG A 5 -19.48 13.22 0.33
CA ARG A 5 -19.09 13.90 -0.90
C ARG A 5 -18.39 12.93 -1.84
N GLY A 6 -18.39 13.25 -3.14
CA GLY A 6 -17.55 12.55 -4.10
C GLY A 6 -16.07 12.81 -3.80
N VAL A 7 -15.30 11.75 -3.55
CA VAL A 7 -13.85 11.81 -3.35
C VAL A 7 -13.16 11.00 -4.44
N PHE A 8 -12.24 11.64 -5.14
CA PHE A 8 -11.56 11.11 -6.31
C PHE A 8 -10.06 11.04 -6.07
N ILE A 9 -9.44 9.96 -6.53
CA ILE A 9 -7.98 9.86 -6.66
C ILE A 9 -7.60 10.54 -7.96
N VAL A 10 -6.73 11.55 -7.89
CA VAL A 10 -6.26 12.32 -9.07
C VAL A 10 -4.78 12.04 -9.39
N ALA A 11 -4.05 11.42 -8.47
CA ALA A 11 -2.71 10.89 -8.70
C ALA A 11 -2.41 9.74 -7.73
N ALA A 12 -1.62 8.76 -8.17
CA ALA A 12 -1.11 7.70 -7.31
C ALA A 12 0.26 7.25 -7.80
N LYS A 13 1.30 7.40 -6.98
CA LYS A 13 2.67 7.00 -7.29
C LYS A 13 3.32 6.32 -6.07
N ARG A 14 4.28 5.44 -6.32
CA ARG A 14 5.04 4.74 -5.28
C ARG A 14 6.50 4.61 -5.69
N THR A 15 7.41 4.59 -4.72
CA THR A 15 8.83 4.36 -4.96
C THR A 15 9.07 2.90 -5.35
N PRO A 16 10.20 2.55 -5.99
CA PRO A 16 10.69 1.17 -5.89
C PRO A 16 10.85 0.80 -4.42
N PHE A 17 10.61 -0.46 -4.07
CA PHE A 17 10.85 -0.94 -2.70
C PHE A 17 12.27 -1.50 -2.60
N GLY A 18 13.03 -0.95 -1.65
CA GLY A 18 14.38 -1.40 -1.32
C GLY A 18 14.35 -2.59 -0.37
N ALA A 19 15.34 -3.47 -0.49
CA ALA A 19 15.55 -4.53 0.49
C ALA A 19 16.20 -3.95 1.76
N TYR A 20 16.04 -4.63 2.91
CA TYR A 20 16.74 -4.26 4.14
C TYR A 20 18.26 -4.16 3.95
N GLY A 21 18.83 -2.99 4.26
CA GLY A 21 20.25 -2.69 4.03
C GLY A 21 20.65 -2.52 2.56
N GLY A 22 19.68 -2.41 1.66
CA GLY A 22 19.85 -2.32 0.20
C GLY A 22 20.03 -0.91 -0.33
N LEU A 23 19.51 -0.66 -1.54
CA LEU A 23 19.74 0.57 -2.31
C LEU A 23 19.14 1.84 -1.69
N LEU A 24 18.13 1.70 -0.82
CA LEU A 24 17.40 2.83 -0.23
C LEU A 24 17.78 3.13 1.23
N LYS A 25 18.70 2.37 1.84
CA LYS A 25 19.02 2.46 3.27
C LYS A 25 19.45 3.85 3.76
N ASP A 26 20.06 4.65 2.87
CA ASP A 26 20.59 5.98 3.20
C ASP A 26 19.52 7.07 3.09
N PHE A 27 18.31 6.74 2.62
CA PHE A 27 17.17 7.66 2.57
C PHE A 27 16.27 7.46 3.79
N THR A 28 15.96 8.57 4.46
CA THR A 28 15.00 8.55 5.56
C THR A 28 13.59 8.28 5.04
N ALA A 29 12.68 7.83 5.92
CA ALA A 29 11.26 7.70 5.56
C ALA A 29 10.66 9.03 5.05
N THR A 30 11.18 10.16 5.52
CA THR A 30 10.80 11.51 5.04
C THR A 30 11.22 11.71 3.59
N ASP A 31 12.46 11.34 3.23
CA ASP A 31 12.99 11.51 1.86
C ASP A 31 12.23 10.60 0.87
N LEU A 32 11.96 9.35 1.27
CA LEU A 32 11.19 8.41 0.43
C LEU A 32 9.76 8.94 0.16
N SER A 33 9.10 9.49 1.19
CA SER A 33 7.78 10.09 1.04
C SER A 33 7.80 11.35 0.18
N GLU A 34 8.86 12.15 0.24
CA GLU A 34 9.07 13.31 -0.62
C GLU A 34 9.17 12.88 -2.10
N PHE A 35 9.94 11.84 -2.41
CA PHE A 35 10.06 11.32 -3.78
C PHE A 35 8.71 10.86 -4.33
N ALA A 36 7.95 10.10 -3.55
CA ALA A 36 6.63 9.64 -3.94
C ALA A 36 5.64 10.81 -4.12
N ALA A 37 5.61 11.75 -3.18
CA ALA A 37 4.71 12.91 -3.23
C ALA A 37 5.01 13.82 -4.43
N LYS A 38 6.29 14.12 -4.67
CA LYS A 38 6.73 14.91 -5.84
C LYS A 38 6.34 14.24 -7.16
N ALA A 39 6.51 12.91 -7.24
CA ALA A 39 6.09 12.15 -8.42
C ALA A 39 4.56 12.18 -8.59
N ALA A 40 3.78 12.06 -7.51
CA ALA A 40 2.32 12.12 -7.57
C ALA A 40 1.81 13.49 -8.02
N LEU A 41 2.33 14.58 -7.43
CA LEU A 41 1.99 15.95 -7.83
C LEU A 41 2.28 16.18 -9.32
N SER A 42 3.45 15.75 -9.78
CA SER A 42 3.85 15.85 -11.19
C SER A 42 2.94 15.02 -12.11
N ALA A 43 2.70 13.74 -11.79
CA ALA A 43 1.90 12.84 -12.61
C ALA A 43 0.43 13.28 -12.73
N GLY A 44 -0.15 13.79 -11.64
CA GLY A 44 -1.51 14.33 -11.62
C GLY A 44 -1.63 15.76 -12.13
N LYS A 45 -0.50 16.42 -12.44
CA LYS A 45 -0.42 17.87 -12.74
C LYS A 45 -1.13 18.71 -11.67
N VAL A 46 -0.94 18.33 -10.41
CA VAL A 46 -1.55 18.99 -9.24
C VAL A 46 -0.57 20.05 -8.72
N PRO A 47 -0.90 21.35 -8.80
CA PRO A 47 -0.08 22.40 -8.21
C PRO A 47 -0.05 22.24 -6.68
N PRO A 48 1.13 22.25 -6.03
CA PRO A 48 1.23 22.11 -4.57
C PRO A 48 0.39 23.11 -3.78
N GLU A 49 0.13 24.29 -4.36
CA GLU A 49 -0.67 25.38 -3.77
C GLU A 49 -2.16 25.03 -3.64
N THR A 50 -2.61 23.97 -4.32
CA THR A 50 -4.00 23.50 -4.22
C THR A 50 -4.21 22.53 -3.07
N VAL A 51 -3.16 22.01 -2.45
CA VAL A 51 -3.24 21.03 -1.35
C VAL A 51 -3.62 21.74 -0.06
N ASP A 52 -4.70 21.30 0.59
CA ASP A 52 -5.21 21.88 1.83
C ASP A 52 -4.77 21.11 3.08
N SER A 53 -4.31 19.86 2.93
CA SER A 53 -3.87 18.99 4.02
C SER A 53 -2.87 17.93 3.54
N VAL A 54 -1.90 17.62 4.39
CA VAL A 54 -0.89 16.57 4.14
C VAL A 54 -0.97 15.52 5.23
N ILE A 55 -1.32 14.29 4.88
CA ILE A 55 -1.46 13.19 5.84
C ILE A 55 -0.55 12.04 5.42
N VAL A 56 0.41 11.66 6.27
CA VAL A 56 1.37 10.60 5.93
C VAL A 56 1.37 9.49 6.98
N GLY A 57 1.16 8.26 6.54
CA GLY A 57 1.30 7.08 7.38
C GLY A 57 2.77 6.72 7.61
N ASN A 58 3.20 6.60 8.86
CA ASN A 58 4.52 6.08 9.24
C ASN A 58 4.42 5.35 10.58
N VAL A 59 5.06 4.19 10.71
CA VAL A 59 4.94 3.35 11.91
C VAL A 59 6.13 3.53 12.83
N MET A 60 7.34 3.30 12.31
CA MET A 60 8.57 3.38 13.10
C MET A 60 9.29 4.70 12.87
N GLN A 61 9.51 5.44 13.95
CA GLN A 61 10.29 6.68 13.92
C GLN A 61 11.78 6.36 13.80
N SER A 62 12.25 6.18 12.56
CA SER A 62 13.59 5.67 12.24
C SER A 62 14.63 6.74 11.92
N SER A 63 14.30 8.02 12.08
CA SER A 63 15.24 9.13 11.83
C SER A 63 15.11 10.23 12.90
N SER A 64 16.15 11.05 13.05
CA SER A 64 16.17 12.15 14.02
C SER A 64 15.08 13.21 13.78
N ASN A 65 14.57 13.30 12.55
CA ASN A 65 13.50 14.23 12.16
C ASN A 65 12.12 13.54 12.02
N ALA A 66 11.97 12.27 12.40
CA ALA A 66 10.77 11.47 12.13
C ALA A 66 9.47 12.07 12.71
N ILE A 67 9.54 12.79 13.84
CA ILE A 67 8.36 13.41 14.44
C ILE A 67 7.75 14.54 13.57
N TYR A 68 8.52 15.09 12.63
CA TYR A 68 8.10 16.16 11.71
C TYR A 68 7.83 15.64 10.29
N LEU A 69 7.78 14.33 10.08
CA LEU A 69 7.78 13.68 8.77
C LEU A 69 6.77 14.29 7.79
N ALA A 70 5.47 14.27 8.10
CA ALA A 70 4.44 14.78 7.17
C ALA A 70 4.64 16.28 6.86
N ARG A 71 5.03 17.07 7.87
CA ARG A 71 5.26 18.50 7.71
C ARG A 71 6.46 18.80 6.81
N HIS A 72 7.56 18.09 7.01
CA HIS A 72 8.74 18.22 6.16
C HIS A 72 8.45 17.79 4.72
N VAL A 73 7.70 16.70 4.51
CA VAL A 73 7.28 16.27 3.17
C VAL A 73 6.50 17.39 2.46
N GLY A 74 5.47 17.94 3.09
CA GLY A 74 4.66 19.02 2.51
C GLY A 74 5.51 20.22 2.09
N LEU A 75 6.35 20.73 3.00
CA LEU A 75 7.22 21.87 2.72
C LEU A 75 8.22 21.60 1.60
N ARG A 76 8.82 20.40 1.56
CA ARG A 76 9.84 20.05 0.55
C ARG A 76 9.26 19.87 -0.85
N VAL A 77 7.99 19.48 -0.97
CA VAL A 77 7.30 19.38 -2.28
C VAL A 77 6.57 20.68 -2.67
N GLY A 78 6.76 21.76 -1.91
CA GLY A 78 6.25 23.10 -2.23
C GLY A 78 4.82 23.38 -1.77
N VAL A 79 4.23 22.52 -0.93
CA VAL A 79 2.93 22.82 -0.31
C VAL A 79 3.10 24.06 0.59
N PRO A 80 2.17 25.05 0.53
CA PRO A 80 2.27 26.27 1.32
C PRO A 80 2.47 26.01 2.81
N GLN A 81 3.21 26.89 3.48
CA GLN A 81 3.51 26.73 4.91
C GLN A 81 2.26 26.83 5.79
N GLU A 82 1.19 27.47 5.32
CA GLU A 82 -0.08 27.63 6.01
C GLU A 82 -0.86 26.29 6.11
N VAL A 83 -0.54 25.34 5.24
CA VAL A 83 -1.22 24.04 5.15
C VAL A 83 -0.77 23.11 6.29
N PRO A 84 -1.70 22.54 7.07
CA PRO A 84 -1.37 21.62 8.15
C PRO A 84 -0.84 20.27 7.62
N ALA A 85 -0.13 19.56 8.49
CA ALA A 85 0.36 18.22 8.19
C ALA A 85 0.23 17.28 9.39
N LEU A 86 -0.13 16.03 9.12
CA LEU A 86 -0.39 15.00 10.13
C LEU A 86 0.36 13.70 9.80
N THR A 87 1.15 13.20 10.74
CA THR A 87 1.69 11.83 10.68
C THR A 87 0.76 10.89 11.43
N VAL A 88 0.25 9.84 10.78
CA VAL A 88 -0.67 8.85 11.39
C VAL A 88 0.00 7.48 11.52
N ASN A 89 -0.37 6.73 12.57
CA ASN A 89 0.10 5.37 12.78
C ASN A 89 -1.09 4.43 13.06
N ARG A 90 -1.35 3.51 12.13
CA ARG A 90 -2.18 2.32 12.30
C ARG A 90 -1.41 1.07 11.84
N LEU A 91 -0.15 0.97 12.24
CA LEU A 91 0.79 -0.09 11.85
C LEU A 91 0.74 -0.35 10.33
N CYS A 92 0.59 -1.61 9.90
CA CYS A 92 0.55 -2.02 8.50
C CYS A 92 -0.54 -1.29 7.68
N GLY A 93 -1.60 -0.79 8.33
CA GLY A 93 -2.69 -0.06 7.69
C GLY A 93 -2.45 1.44 7.52
N SER A 94 -1.30 1.99 7.92
CA SER A 94 -1.07 3.44 7.99
C SER A 94 -1.20 4.16 6.65
N GLY A 95 -0.76 3.53 5.55
CA GLY A 95 -0.90 4.09 4.19
C GLY A 95 -2.37 4.19 3.72
N PHE A 96 -3.24 3.26 4.14
CA PHE A 96 -4.68 3.38 3.89
C PHE A 96 -5.34 4.36 4.85
N GLN A 97 -4.86 4.38 6.09
CA GLN A 97 -5.41 5.26 7.11
C GLN A 97 -5.24 6.73 6.72
N SER A 98 -4.12 7.12 6.10
CA SER A 98 -3.95 8.49 5.60
C SER A 98 -5.02 8.86 4.56
N ILE A 99 -5.33 7.97 3.62
CA ILE A 99 -6.43 8.15 2.66
C ILE A 99 -7.79 8.23 3.37
N VAL A 100 -8.03 7.38 4.36
CA VAL A 100 -9.27 7.40 5.15
C VAL A 100 -9.44 8.75 5.86
N ASN A 101 -8.37 9.26 6.50
CA ASN A 101 -8.41 10.57 7.14
C ASN A 101 -8.65 11.69 6.11
N GLY A 102 -7.97 11.68 4.97
CA GLY A 102 -8.19 12.67 3.93
C GLY A 102 -9.62 12.62 3.34
N CYS A 103 -10.19 11.41 3.20
CA CYS A 103 -11.60 11.27 2.82
C CYS A 103 -12.54 11.88 3.87
N GLN A 104 -12.22 11.74 5.15
CA GLN A 104 -13.02 12.31 6.25
C GLN A 104 -12.95 13.82 6.22
N GLU A 105 -11.75 14.41 6.13
CA GLU A 105 -11.53 15.86 6.00
C GLU A 105 -12.29 16.45 4.81
N ILE A 106 -12.22 15.80 3.63
CA ILE A 106 -13.00 16.22 2.47
C ILE A 106 -14.50 16.13 2.73
N CYS A 107 -14.98 15.02 3.30
CA CYS A 107 -16.41 14.81 3.55
C CYS A 107 -17.01 15.86 4.50
N VAL A 108 -16.25 16.36 5.47
CA VAL A 108 -16.69 17.41 6.41
C VAL A 108 -16.37 18.83 5.94
N LYS A 109 -15.76 18.98 4.75
CA LYS A 109 -15.36 20.25 4.11
C LYS A 109 -14.24 21.01 4.83
N ASP A 110 -13.40 20.30 5.58
CA ASP A 110 -12.17 20.87 6.15
C ASP A 110 -11.02 20.90 5.13
N ALA A 111 -11.14 20.12 4.05
CA ALA A 111 -10.19 20.11 2.93
C ALA A 111 -10.91 19.89 1.58
N GLU A 112 -10.30 20.32 0.49
CA GLU A 112 -10.75 20.06 -0.88
C GLU A 112 -9.77 19.18 -1.65
N VAL A 113 -8.45 19.31 -1.39
CA VAL A 113 -7.38 18.45 -1.92
C VAL A 113 -6.46 18.00 -0.79
N VAL A 114 -6.20 16.69 -0.69
CA VAL A 114 -5.35 16.12 0.37
C VAL A 114 -4.25 15.26 -0.25
N LEU A 115 -3.00 15.51 0.16
CA LEU A 115 -1.87 14.64 -0.12
C LEU A 115 -1.82 13.52 0.93
N CYS A 116 -2.19 12.31 0.53
CA CYS A 116 -2.20 11.13 1.40
C CYS A 116 -0.99 10.24 1.09
N GLY A 117 -0.05 10.12 2.03
CA GLY A 117 1.15 9.31 1.89
C GLY A 117 1.19 8.09 2.80
N GLY A 118 2.12 7.19 2.53
CA GLY A 118 2.56 6.13 3.44
C GLY A 118 4.03 5.85 3.19
N THR A 119 4.84 5.76 4.24
CA THR A 119 6.29 5.59 4.12
C THR A 119 6.88 4.82 5.28
N GLU A 120 7.92 4.04 5.00
CA GLU A 120 8.71 3.38 6.02
C GLU A 120 10.17 3.25 5.55
N SER A 121 11.11 3.44 6.47
CA SER A 121 12.52 3.09 6.28
C SER A 121 12.91 2.19 7.43
N MET A 122 12.74 0.89 7.22
CA MET A 122 13.02 -0.14 8.21
C MET A 122 14.53 -0.33 8.38
N SER A 123 15.32 -0.10 7.33
CA SER A 123 16.79 -0.11 7.37
C SER A 123 17.39 0.90 8.35
N GLN A 124 16.70 2.01 8.62
CA GLN A 124 17.15 3.05 9.55
C GLN A 124 16.65 2.85 10.99
N SER A 125 15.91 1.77 11.27
CA SER A 125 15.37 1.54 12.62
C SER A 125 16.51 1.53 13.64
N PRO A 126 16.48 2.43 14.64
CA PRO A 126 17.61 2.62 15.54
C PRO A 126 17.70 1.50 16.56
N TYR A 127 18.85 1.41 17.21
CA TYR A 127 18.93 0.77 18.52
C TYR A 127 18.58 1.78 19.62
N TYR A 128 17.79 1.37 20.61
CA TYR A 128 17.48 2.18 21.79
C TYR A 128 18.22 1.68 23.02
N VAL A 129 18.71 2.62 23.83
CA VAL A 129 19.18 2.33 25.19
C VAL A 129 18.21 2.99 26.16
N ARG A 130 17.47 2.16 26.90
CA ARG A 130 16.42 2.62 27.83
C ARG A 130 16.98 2.68 29.26
N ASN A 131 16.28 3.41 30.14
CA ASN A 131 16.52 3.41 31.58
C ASN A 131 17.89 3.98 32.05
N ILE A 132 18.54 4.82 31.24
CA ILE A 132 19.84 5.43 31.58
C ILE A 132 19.79 6.94 31.86
N ARG A 133 18.65 7.60 31.61
CA ARG A 133 18.52 9.07 31.72
C ARG A 133 18.83 9.62 33.12
N PHE A 134 18.60 8.83 34.16
CA PHE A 134 18.67 9.25 35.56
C PHE A 134 19.70 8.45 36.36
N GLY A 135 20.74 7.93 35.69
CA GLY A 135 21.74 7.05 36.28
C GLY A 135 21.35 5.58 36.21
N THR A 136 22.30 4.70 36.56
CA THR A 136 22.19 3.25 36.47
C THR A 136 22.55 2.59 37.79
N LYS A 137 21.95 1.43 38.10
CA LYS A 137 22.34 0.63 39.25
C LYS A 137 23.46 -0.35 38.87
N LEU A 138 24.45 -0.51 39.74
CA LEU A 138 25.53 -1.49 39.55
C LEU A 138 24.94 -2.89 39.28
N GLY A 139 25.40 -3.56 38.23
CA GLY A 139 24.94 -4.90 37.84
C GLY A 139 23.67 -4.94 36.98
N THR A 140 23.08 -3.79 36.60
CA THR A 140 21.94 -3.75 35.67
C THR A 140 22.36 -4.20 34.27
N ASP A 141 21.60 -5.14 33.69
CA ASP A 141 21.80 -5.62 32.32
C ASP A 141 21.15 -4.66 31.29
N ILE A 142 21.87 -3.58 30.96
CA ILE A 142 21.41 -2.57 30.00
C ILE A 142 21.55 -3.13 28.59
N LYS A 143 20.44 -3.15 27.84
CA LYS A 143 20.40 -3.62 26.46
C LYS A 143 20.47 -2.47 25.47
N MET A 144 21.19 -2.73 24.38
CA MET A 144 21.04 -2.02 23.13
C MET A 144 19.92 -2.72 22.36
N GLU A 145 18.70 -2.21 22.51
CA GLU A 145 17.47 -2.84 22.00
C GLU A 145 17.26 -2.51 20.52
N ASP A 146 17.20 -3.52 19.66
CA ASP A 146 16.79 -3.36 18.26
C ASP A 146 15.30 -2.97 18.21
N SER A 147 15.02 -1.72 17.80
CA SER A 147 13.65 -1.21 17.78
C SER A 147 12.76 -1.89 16.75
N LEU A 148 13.34 -2.35 15.63
CA LEU A 148 12.61 -3.06 14.60
C LEU A 148 12.20 -4.44 15.12
N TRP A 149 13.14 -5.19 15.67
CA TRP A 149 12.85 -6.52 16.19
C TRP A 149 11.83 -6.49 17.34
N ALA A 150 11.99 -5.53 18.26
CA ALA A 150 11.04 -5.33 19.35
C ALA A 150 9.64 -4.92 18.83
N GLY A 151 9.59 -4.04 17.81
CA GLY A 151 8.34 -3.59 17.20
C GLY A 151 7.56 -4.67 16.44
N LEU A 152 8.20 -5.77 16.07
CA LEU A 152 7.58 -6.93 15.41
C LEU A 152 7.07 -8.00 16.38
N THR A 153 7.03 -7.69 17.68
CA THR A 153 6.41 -8.52 18.72
C THR A 153 5.31 -7.74 19.41
N ASP A 154 4.09 -8.26 19.37
CA ASP A 154 2.98 -7.68 20.13
C ASP A 154 3.16 -8.05 21.61
N GLN A 155 3.50 -7.06 22.44
CA GLN A 155 3.72 -7.24 23.87
C GLN A 155 2.41 -7.46 24.65
N HIS A 156 1.24 -7.18 24.09
CA HIS A 156 -0.03 -7.48 24.75
C HIS A 156 -0.27 -8.99 24.85
N VAL A 157 0.04 -9.72 23.78
CA VAL A 157 -0.11 -11.19 23.71
C VAL A 157 1.24 -11.93 23.77
N GLN A 158 2.35 -11.21 23.80
CA GLN A 158 3.72 -11.73 23.80
C GLN A 158 4.02 -12.64 22.59
N LEU A 159 3.52 -12.25 21.40
CA LEU A 159 3.69 -13.01 20.17
C LEU A 159 4.41 -12.19 19.09
N PRO A 160 5.52 -12.71 18.54
CA PRO A 160 6.05 -12.24 17.25
C PRO A 160 4.98 -12.36 16.16
N MET A 161 4.99 -11.43 15.20
CA MET A 161 3.99 -11.42 14.12
C MET A 161 3.96 -12.72 13.31
N ALA A 162 5.10 -13.41 13.17
CA ALA A 162 5.13 -14.70 12.50
C ALA A 162 4.40 -15.81 13.28
N LEU A 163 4.36 -15.77 14.62
CA LEU A 163 3.62 -16.75 15.40
C LEU A 163 2.10 -16.55 15.31
N THR A 164 1.64 -15.32 15.09
CA THR A 164 0.22 -15.08 14.81
C THR A 164 -0.17 -15.66 13.44
N ALA A 165 0.77 -15.77 12.47
CA ALA A 165 0.56 -16.54 11.23
C ALA A 165 0.47 -18.03 11.51
N GLU A 166 1.38 -18.58 12.33
CA GLU A 166 1.35 -20.00 12.67
C GLU A 166 0.04 -20.38 13.38
N ASN A 167 -0.52 -19.49 14.20
CA ASN A 167 -1.84 -19.68 14.80
C ASN A 167 -2.95 -19.77 13.74
N LEU A 168 -2.91 -18.89 12.73
CA LEU A 168 -3.83 -18.95 11.59
C LEU A 168 -3.63 -20.21 10.75
N ALA A 169 -2.39 -20.59 10.48
CA ALA A 169 -2.06 -21.80 9.74
C ALA A 169 -2.61 -23.05 10.45
N ALA A 170 -2.39 -23.15 11.76
CA ALA A 170 -2.95 -24.24 12.56
C ALA A 170 -4.49 -24.21 12.58
N LYS A 171 -5.10 -23.05 12.83
CA LYS A 171 -6.56 -22.88 12.90
C LYS A 171 -7.27 -23.23 11.59
N HIS A 172 -6.65 -22.89 10.46
CA HIS A 172 -7.21 -23.09 9.13
C HIS A 172 -6.63 -24.30 8.39
N LYS A 173 -5.80 -25.10 9.05
CA LYS A 173 -5.16 -26.32 8.50
C LYS A 173 -4.38 -26.05 7.22
N ILE A 174 -3.64 -24.96 7.18
CA ILE A 174 -2.83 -24.55 6.03
C ILE A 174 -1.48 -25.26 6.14
N SER A 175 -1.14 -25.99 5.10
CA SER A 175 0.12 -26.73 5.04
C SER A 175 1.29 -25.84 4.63
N ARG A 176 2.49 -26.26 5.03
CA ARG A 176 3.74 -25.65 4.58
C ARG A 176 3.87 -25.62 3.05
N GLU A 177 3.43 -26.69 2.38
CA GLU A 177 3.48 -26.79 0.92
C GLU A 177 2.57 -25.74 0.24
N GLU A 178 1.39 -25.47 0.79
CA GLU A 178 0.50 -24.42 0.29
C GLU A 178 1.12 -23.03 0.46
N CYS A 179 1.77 -22.76 1.60
CA CYS A 179 2.50 -21.51 1.83
C CYS A 179 3.61 -21.30 0.79
N ASP A 180 4.41 -22.33 0.50
CA ASP A 180 5.53 -22.23 -0.44
C ASP A 180 5.03 -22.12 -1.90
N LYS A 181 3.96 -22.84 -2.27
CA LYS A 181 3.30 -22.66 -3.58
C LYS A 181 2.78 -21.24 -3.77
N TYR A 182 2.17 -20.67 -2.73
CA TYR A 182 1.68 -19.29 -2.78
C TYR A 182 2.84 -18.29 -2.92
N ALA A 183 3.93 -18.49 -2.18
CA ALA A 183 5.13 -17.66 -2.28
C ALA A 183 5.75 -17.71 -3.69
N LEU A 184 5.85 -18.91 -4.29
CA LEU A 184 6.31 -19.07 -5.67
C LEU A 184 5.41 -18.33 -6.67
N GLN A 185 4.09 -18.49 -6.55
CA GLN A 185 3.14 -17.79 -7.41
C GLN A 185 3.30 -16.27 -7.28
N SER A 186 3.54 -15.75 -6.08
CA SER A 186 3.78 -14.33 -5.86
C SER A 186 5.03 -13.83 -6.59
N GLN A 187 6.15 -14.58 -6.53
CA GLN A 187 7.38 -14.23 -7.26
C GLN A 187 7.18 -14.26 -8.78
N GLN A 188 6.45 -15.25 -9.29
CA GLN A 188 6.13 -15.39 -10.71
C GLN A 188 5.24 -14.23 -11.21
N ARG A 189 4.19 -13.88 -10.45
CA ARG A 189 3.30 -12.76 -10.78
C ARG A 189 4.04 -11.43 -10.78
N TRP A 190 4.87 -11.17 -9.76
CA TRP A 190 5.70 -9.96 -9.72
C TRP A 190 6.62 -9.89 -10.94
N LYS A 191 7.31 -10.98 -11.29
CA LYS A 191 8.22 -11.03 -12.43
C LYS A 191 7.49 -10.76 -13.75
N ALA A 192 6.36 -11.42 -13.96
CA ALA A 192 5.54 -11.22 -15.15
C ALA A 192 5.02 -9.77 -15.25
N ALA A 193 4.53 -9.20 -14.15
CA ALA A 193 4.03 -7.82 -14.10
C ALA A 193 5.13 -6.78 -14.35
N ASN A 194 6.31 -6.99 -13.76
CA ASN A 194 7.47 -6.13 -13.98
C ASN A 194 7.93 -6.16 -15.44
N ASP A 195 8.06 -7.34 -16.03
CA ASP A 195 8.49 -7.49 -17.43
C ASP A 195 7.47 -6.96 -18.43
N ALA A 196 6.17 -7.10 -18.10
CA ALA A 196 5.08 -6.57 -18.91
C ALA A 196 4.87 -5.05 -18.73
N GLY A 197 5.60 -4.40 -17.82
CA GLY A 197 5.52 -2.96 -17.59
C GLY A 197 4.29 -2.50 -16.80
N PHE A 198 3.60 -3.39 -16.06
CA PHE A 198 2.41 -3.03 -15.29
C PHE A 198 2.70 -2.06 -14.14
N PHE A 199 3.95 -1.98 -13.68
CA PHE A 199 4.38 -1.02 -12.66
C PHE A 199 4.80 0.35 -13.21
N ASN A 200 4.90 0.53 -14.53
CA ASN A 200 5.48 1.74 -15.13
C ASN A 200 4.71 3.01 -14.73
N GLU A 201 3.38 2.96 -14.74
CA GLU A 201 2.51 4.12 -14.47
C GLU A 201 2.52 4.51 -12.98
N GLU A 202 2.76 3.58 -12.06
CA GLU A 202 2.80 3.88 -10.63
C GLU A 202 4.21 4.20 -10.11
N MET A 203 5.26 3.78 -10.82
CA MET A 203 6.64 3.91 -10.34
C MET A 203 7.11 5.37 -10.27
N ALA A 204 7.70 5.74 -9.14
CA ALA A 204 8.45 6.96 -8.90
C ALA A 204 9.93 6.60 -8.78
N PRO A 205 10.70 6.64 -9.89
CA PRO A 205 12.11 6.24 -9.88
C PRO A 205 12.96 7.12 -8.95
N ILE A 206 13.96 6.53 -8.30
CA ILE A 206 14.87 7.20 -7.37
C ILE A 206 16.30 7.10 -7.90
N GLU A 207 17.04 8.21 -7.87
CA GLU A 207 18.49 8.18 -8.12
C GLU A 207 19.21 7.61 -6.88
N VAL A 208 19.90 6.48 -7.04
CA VAL A 208 20.63 5.78 -5.98
C VAL A 208 22.13 5.77 -6.27
N LYS A 209 22.93 5.65 -5.21
CA LYS A 209 24.39 5.49 -5.31
C LYS A 209 24.74 4.00 -5.37
N THR A 210 25.50 3.61 -6.39
CA THR A 210 26.08 2.27 -6.48
C THR A 210 27.61 2.36 -6.55
N LYS A 211 28.30 1.22 -6.43
CA LYS A 211 29.76 1.16 -6.66
C LYS A 211 30.16 1.65 -8.07
N LYS A 212 29.23 1.65 -9.03
CA LYS A 212 29.43 2.12 -10.41
C LYS A 212 29.02 3.59 -10.62
N GLY A 213 28.66 4.30 -9.55
CA GLY A 213 28.17 5.68 -9.60
C GLY A 213 26.64 5.78 -9.45
N LYS A 214 26.09 6.92 -9.87
CA LYS A 214 24.65 7.20 -9.82
C LYS A 214 23.88 6.32 -10.80
N GLN A 215 22.80 5.70 -10.34
CA GLN A 215 21.90 4.90 -11.17
C GLN A 215 20.45 5.19 -10.80
N THR A 216 19.54 5.03 -11.75
CA THR A 216 18.11 5.14 -11.49
C THR A 216 17.56 3.79 -11.04
N MET A 217 17.07 3.72 -9.80
CA MET A 217 16.31 2.59 -9.30
C MET A 217 14.83 2.76 -9.70
N GLN A 218 14.31 1.76 -10.41
CA GLN A 218 12.92 1.72 -10.88
C GLN A 218 12.32 0.31 -10.84
N VAL A 219 13.03 -0.64 -10.22
CA VAL A 219 12.62 -2.03 -10.07
C VAL A 219 12.74 -2.37 -8.58
N ASP A 220 11.77 -3.11 -8.06
CA ASP A 220 11.78 -3.56 -6.66
C ASP A 220 12.95 -4.51 -6.39
N GLU A 221 13.72 -4.23 -5.35
CA GLU A 221 14.97 -4.93 -5.05
C GLU A 221 14.75 -6.28 -4.35
N HIS A 222 13.68 -6.40 -3.55
CA HIS A 222 13.45 -7.58 -2.71
C HIS A 222 12.97 -8.82 -3.48
N ALA A 223 12.56 -8.67 -4.73
CA ALA A 223 12.02 -9.77 -5.51
C ALA A 223 13.10 -10.80 -5.87
N ARG A 224 12.71 -12.08 -5.91
CA ARG A 224 13.59 -13.22 -6.19
C ARG A 224 13.06 -13.96 -7.43
N PRO A 225 13.29 -13.43 -8.65
CA PRO A 225 12.63 -13.94 -9.87
C PRO A 225 13.06 -15.35 -10.27
N GLN A 226 14.16 -15.87 -9.72
CA GLN A 226 14.66 -17.23 -9.98
C GLN A 226 14.19 -18.25 -8.93
N THR A 227 13.24 -17.88 -8.06
CA THR A 227 12.72 -18.76 -7.01
C THR A 227 12.13 -20.04 -7.61
N THR A 228 12.51 -21.19 -7.06
CA THR A 228 11.88 -22.49 -7.36
C THR A 228 11.22 -23.09 -6.12
N LEU A 229 10.24 -23.98 -6.32
CA LEU A 229 9.59 -24.69 -5.21
C LEU A 229 10.60 -25.54 -4.42
N GLU A 230 11.57 -26.13 -5.11
CA GLU A 230 12.64 -26.92 -4.48
C GLU A 230 13.49 -26.06 -3.53
N GLN A 231 13.83 -24.84 -3.93
CA GLN A 231 14.56 -23.90 -3.07
C GLN A 231 13.74 -23.52 -1.84
N LEU A 232 12.43 -23.24 -2.01
CA LEU A 232 11.54 -22.89 -0.91
C LEU A 232 11.40 -24.04 0.10
N ASN A 233 11.21 -25.27 -0.38
CA ASN A 233 11.05 -26.45 0.47
C ASN A 233 12.28 -26.74 1.34
N LYS A 234 13.49 -26.35 0.90
CA LYS A 234 14.74 -26.50 1.66
C LYS A 234 14.88 -25.49 2.81
N LEU A 235 14.08 -24.42 2.83
CA LEU A 235 14.21 -23.40 3.87
C LEU A 235 13.63 -23.89 5.21
N PRO A 236 14.38 -23.72 6.32
CA PRO A 236 13.90 -24.09 7.64
C PRO A 236 12.81 -23.11 8.12
N PRO A 237 11.83 -23.58 8.91
CA PRO A 237 10.96 -22.70 9.69
C PRO A 237 11.78 -21.80 10.63
N VAL A 238 11.40 -20.52 10.73
CA VAL A 238 12.18 -19.52 11.49
C VAL A 238 11.69 -19.37 12.93
N PHE A 239 10.37 -19.40 13.15
CA PHE A 239 9.77 -18.99 14.42
C PHE A 239 9.21 -20.14 15.26
N LYS A 240 8.92 -21.30 14.63
CA LYS A 240 8.34 -22.47 15.30
C LYS A 240 8.93 -23.74 14.71
N LYS A 241 9.33 -24.70 15.56
CA LYS A 241 9.74 -26.03 15.11
C LYS A 241 8.58 -26.68 14.35
N GLU A 242 8.85 -27.21 13.15
CA GLU A 242 7.83 -27.77 12.25
C GLU A 242 6.73 -26.75 11.87
N GLY A 243 7.08 -25.47 11.88
CA GLY A 243 6.21 -24.37 11.44
C GLY A 243 6.08 -24.26 9.92
N THR A 244 5.11 -23.46 9.51
CA THR A 244 4.83 -23.13 8.11
C THR A 244 5.60 -21.91 7.62
N VAL A 245 6.02 -20.99 8.50
CA VAL A 245 6.62 -19.70 8.15
C VAL A 245 8.14 -19.80 7.99
N THR A 246 8.64 -19.38 6.83
CA THR A 246 10.05 -19.32 6.46
C THR A 246 10.43 -17.97 5.88
N ALA A 247 11.73 -17.70 5.71
CA ALA A 247 12.22 -16.52 5.01
C ALA A 247 11.83 -16.47 3.51
N GLY A 248 11.41 -17.60 2.94
CA GLY A 248 10.97 -17.71 1.54
C GLY A 248 9.52 -17.32 1.33
N ASN A 249 8.67 -17.57 2.33
CA ASN A 249 7.22 -17.39 2.26
C ASN A 249 6.67 -16.27 3.17
N ALA A 250 7.50 -15.68 4.04
CA ALA A 250 7.21 -14.42 4.72
C ALA A 250 7.58 -13.21 3.84
N SER A 251 6.96 -12.05 4.11
CA SER A 251 7.39 -10.78 3.55
C SER A 251 8.72 -10.35 4.14
N GLY A 252 9.59 -9.76 3.33
CA GLY A 252 10.82 -9.16 3.80
C GLY A 252 10.61 -7.83 4.52
N VAL A 253 11.61 -7.48 5.32
CA VAL A 253 11.82 -6.10 5.77
C VAL A 253 12.26 -5.27 4.56
N SER A 254 11.64 -4.10 4.37
CA SER A 254 11.82 -3.27 3.17
C SER A 254 11.70 -1.78 3.47
N ASP A 255 12.26 -0.97 2.58
CA ASP A 255 12.14 0.49 2.60
C ASP A 255 11.32 0.95 1.40
N GLY A 256 10.40 1.90 1.59
CA GLY A 256 9.61 2.43 0.48
C GLY A 256 8.53 3.42 0.91
N ALA A 257 7.97 4.11 -0.09
CA ALA A 257 6.87 5.03 0.11
C ALA A 257 5.86 5.02 -1.04
N GLY A 258 4.63 5.42 -0.73
CA GLY A 258 3.55 5.69 -1.68
C GLY A 258 2.90 7.03 -1.39
N ALA A 259 2.39 7.69 -2.42
CA ALA A 259 1.63 8.92 -2.32
C ALA A 259 0.43 8.90 -3.27
N VAL A 260 -0.73 9.25 -2.73
CA VAL A 260 -2.01 9.36 -3.41
C VAL A 260 -2.55 10.75 -3.15
N ILE A 261 -2.93 11.46 -4.22
CA ILE A 261 -3.62 12.74 -4.09
C ILE A 261 -5.09 12.48 -4.28
N ILE A 262 -5.89 12.89 -3.30
CA ILE A 262 -7.33 12.83 -3.36
C ILE A 262 -7.93 14.23 -3.39
N ALA A 263 -9.04 14.38 -4.09
CA ALA A 263 -9.73 15.65 -4.25
C ALA A 263 -11.25 15.47 -4.21
N SER A 264 -11.95 16.50 -3.76
CA SER A 264 -13.40 16.58 -3.84
C SER A 264 -13.86 16.70 -5.30
N GLU A 265 -15.14 16.41 -5.56
CA GLU A 265 -15.74 16.66 -6.89
C GLU A 265 -15.62 18.13 -7.32
N ASP A 266 -15.75 19.06 -6.38
CA ASP A 266 -15.70 20.50 -6.63
C ASP A 266 -14.28 20.93 -7.01
N ALA A 267 -13.27 20.43 -6.30
CA ALA A 267 -11.86 20.67 -6.60
C ALA A 267 -11.45 20.09 -7.95
N VAL A 268 -11.91 18.88 -8.28
CA VAL A 268 -11.66 18.25 -9.59
C VAL A 268 -12.17 19.14 -10.72
N LYS A 269 -13.39 19.69 -10.60
CA LYS A 269 -13.97 20.60 -11.61
C LYS A 269 -13.25 21.95 -11.64
N LYS A 270 -12.99 22.55 -10.48
CA LYS A 270 -12.36 23.88 -10.35
C LYS A 270 -10.94 23.91 -10.90
N HIS A 271 -10.15 22.89 -10.60
CA HIS A 271 -8.73 22.80 -10.98
C HIS A 271 -8.49 21.93 -12.23
N ASN A 272 -9.56 21.41 -12.85
CA ASN A 272 -9.51 20.57 -14.04
C ASN A 272 -8.59 19.35 -13.87
N PHE A 273 -8.65 18.70 -12.69
CA PHE A 273 -7.90 17.48 -12.43
C PHE A 273 -8.46 16.31 -13.23
N THR A 274 -7.59 15.33 -13.53
CA THR A 274 -8.01 14.08 -14.17
C THR A 274 -8.28 13.02 -13.10
N PRO A 275 -9.55 12.69 -12.79
CA PRO A 275 -9.84 11.64 -11.81
C PRO A 275 -9.50 10.27 -12.39
N LEU A 276 -8.70 9.51 -11.65
CA LEU A 276 -8.28 8.15 -11.99
C LEU A 276 -9.27 7.11 -11.45
N ALA A 277 -9.82 7.40 -10.27
CA ALA A 277 -10.65 6.49 -9.50
C ALA A 277 -11.55 7.27 -8.53
N ARG A 278 -12.70 6.70 -8.18
CA ARG A 278 -13.55 7.21 -7.09
C ARG A 278 -13.46 6.29 -5.88
N ILE A 279 -13.29 6.88 -4.70
CA ILE A 279 -13.34 6.15 -3.42
C ILE A 279 -14.82 5.94 -3.07
N VAL A 280 -15.27 4.70 -3.12
CA VAL A 280 -16.69 4.38 -2.87
C VAL A 280 -16.96 4.00 -1.42
N GLY A 281 -15.95 3.52 -0.70
CA GLY A 281 -16.08 3.16 0.71
C GLY A 281 -14.79 2.61 1.31
N TYR A 282 -14.76 2.61 2.63
CA TYR A 282 -13.69 2.08 3.46
C TYR A 282 -14.26 1.61 4.80
N PHE A 283 -13.54 0.72 5.48
CA PHE A 283 -13.88 0.26 6.82
C PHE A 283 -12.63 -0.23 7.55
N ALA A 284 -12.59 -0.03 8.86
CA ALA A 284 -11.55 -0.53 9.74
C ALA A 284 -12.21 -1.38 10.82
N SER A 285 -11.58 -2.50 11.16
CA SER A 285 -12.06 -3.42 12.20
C SER A 285 -10.91 -3.84 13.10
N GLY A 286 -11.18 -3.91 14.40
CA GLY A 286 -10.35 -4.71 15.30
C GLY A 286 -10.58 -6.21 15.06
N CYS A 287 -9.63 -7.02 15.52
CA CYS A 287 -9.75 -8.46 15.63
C CYS A 287 -8.86 -8.96 16.78
N ASP A 288 -8.90 -10.26 17.06
CA ASP A 288 -8.05 -10.88 18.07
C ASP A 288 -6.56 -10.70 17.71
N PRO A 289 -5.74 -10.07 18.58
CA PRO A 289 -4.32 -9.83 18.31
C PRO A 289 -3.50 -11.12 18.06
N SER A 290 -3.90 -12.25 18.67
CA SER A 290 -3.21 -13.54 18.50
C SER A 290 -3.34 -14.13 17.09
N ILE A 291 -4.25 -13.59 16.26
CA ILE A 291 -4.53 -13.98 14.88
C ILE A 291 -4.74 -12.74 13.99
N MET A 292 -4.00 -11.66 14.24
CA MET A 292 -4.27 -10.33 13.67
C MET A 292 -4.40 -10.29 12.13
N GLY A 293 -3.88 -11.29 11.42
CA GLY A 293 -3.91 -11.40 9.95
C GLY A 293 -5.25 -11.76 9.38
N ILE A 294 -6.20 -12.04 10.26
CA ILE A 294 -7.60 -12.16 9.90
C ILE A 294 -8.27 -10.80 9.74
N GLY A 295 -7.64 -9.70 10.17
CA GLY A 295 -8.17 -8.34 10.16
C GLY A 295 -8.86 -7.90 8.85
N PRO A 296 -8.36 -8.29 7.66
CA PRO A 296 -9.02 -7.95 6.40
C PRO A 296 -10.39 -8.55 6.20
N VAL A 297 -10.69 -9.70 6.80
CA VAL A 297 -11.98 -10.35 6.58
C VAL A 297 -13.13 -9.49 7.11
N PRO A 298 -13.16 -9.06 8.39
CA PRO A 298 -14.19 -8.13 8.86
C PRO A 298 -14.05 -6.75 8.21
N ALA A 299 -12.85 -6.31 7.85
CA ALA A 299 -12.64 -5.01 7.22
C ALA A 299 -13.27 -4.93 5.81
N ILE A 300 -12.98 -5.89 4.92
CA ILE A 300 -13.56 -6.02 3.58
C ILE A 300 -15.07 -6.23 3.67
N ASN A 301 -15.55 -7.14 4.53
CA ASN A 301 -16.98 -7.39 4.69
C ASN A 301 -17.73 -6.14 5.15
N GLY A 302 -17.15 -5.37 6.09
CA GLY A 302 -17.75 -4.12 6.54
C GLY A 302 -17.74 -3.03 5.46
N ALA A 303 -16.67 -2.94 4.65
CA ALA A 303 -16.60 -2.01 3.53
C ALA A 303 -17.66 -2.33 2.46
N LEU A 304 -17.75 -3.60 2.04
CA LEU A 304 -18.76 -4.09 1.09
C LEU A 304 -20.19 -3.86 1.60
N LYS A 305 -20.44 -4.19 2.88
CA LYS A 305 -21.74 -3.93 3.51
C LYS A 305 -22.10 -2.44 3.53
N LYS A 306 -21.13 -1.55 3.79
CA LYS A 306 -21.35 -0.10 3.78
C LYS A 306 -21.67 0.44 2.38
N THR A 307 -21.06 -0.11 1.34
CA THR A 307 -21.26 0.31 -0.06
C THR A 307 -22.45 -0.37 -0.73
N GLY A 308 -22.98 -1.43 -0.12
CA GLY A 308 -24.03 -2.25 -0.74
C GLY A 308 -23.49 -3.12 -1.89
N LEU A 309 -22.17 -3.31 -1.96
CA LEU A 309 -21.51 -4.17 -2.94
C LEU A 309 -21.29 -5.57 -2.35
N SER A 310 -21.03 -6.52 -3.23
CA SER A 310 -20.62 -7.88 -2.91
C SER A 310 -19.20 -8.15 -3.40
N LEU A 311 -18.61 -9.26 -2.95
CA LEU A 311 -17.28 -9.67 -3.43
C LEU A 311 -17.28 -9.98 -4.94
N LYS A 312 -18.43 -10.35 -5.52
CA LYS A 312 -18.58 -10.63 -6.95
C LYS A 312 -18.49 -9.38 -7.82
N ASP A 313 -18.68 -8.20 -7.22
CA ASP A 313 -18.59 -6.92 -7.91
C ASP A 313 -17.15 -6.39 -7.97
N MET A 314 -16.20 -7.09 -7.34
CA MET A 314 -14.79 -6.72 -7.32
C MET A 314 -14.05 -7.34 -8.51
N ASP A 315 -13.67 -6.52 -9.48
CA ASP A 315 -12.83 -6.95 -10.60
C ASP A 315 -11.41 -7.33 -10.12
N LEU A 316 -10.92 -6.64 -9.09
CA LEU A 316 -9.60 -6.86 -8.48
C LEU A 316 -9.70 -6.78 -6.95
N VAL A 317 -8.93 -7.64 -6.28
CA VAL A 317 -8.78 -7.65 -4.82
C VAL A 317 -7.29 -7.74 -4.50
N GLU A 318 -6.80 -6.72 -3.80
CA GLU A 318 -5.45 -6.71 -3.22
C GLU A 318 -5.54 -6.97 -1.71
N ALA A 319 -4.84 -7.99 -1.25
CA ALA A 319 -4.67 -8.34 0.15
C ALA A 319 -3.17 -8.59 0.42
N SER A 320 -2.67 -8.19 1.58
CA SER A 320 -1.23 -8.35 1.87
C SER A 320 -0.89 -9.84 2.02
N ARG A 321 0.36 -10.24 1.69
CA ARG A 321 0.76 -11.67 1.65
C ARG A 321 0.57 -12.39 3.00
N TRP A 322 0.60 -11.64 4.09
CA TRP A 322 0.33 -12.05 5.46
C TRP A 322 -1.12 -12.54 5.68
N GLU A 323 -2.08 -12.01 4.92
CA GLU A 323 -3.52 -12.15 5.15
C GLU A 323 -4.15 -13.32 4.37
N ILE A 324 -3.38 -13.89 3.44
CA ILE A 324 -3.89 -14.76 2.38
C ILE A 324 -4.10 -16.21 2.82
N CYS A 325 -3.62 -16.56 4.00
CA CYS A 325 -3.87 -17.83 4.65
C CYS A 325 -5.37 -18.22 4.64
N ARG A 326 -6.30 -17.26 4.79
CA ARG A 326 -7.75 -17.55 4.66
C ARG A 326 -8.34 -17.35 3.26
N TRP A 327 -7.78 -16.48 2.42
CA TRP A 327 -8.34 -16.24 1.07
C TRP A 327 -8.28 -17.50 0.20
N ILE A 328 -7.22 -18.30 0.38
CA ILE A 328 -7.07 -19.60 -0.28
C ILE A 328 -8.10 -20.63 0.23
N SER A 329 -8.44 -20.63 1.53
CA SER A 329 -9.33 -21.65 2.11
C SER A 329 -10.83 -21.42 1.86
N LEU A 330 -11.32 -20.18 1.83
CA LEU A 330 -12.76 -19.90 1.76
C LEU A 330 -13.33 -19.71 0.35
N HIS A 331 -12.51 -19.42 -0.66
CA HIS A 331 -12.99 -18.99 -1.98
C HIS A 331 -12.36 -19.74 -3.18
N TRP A 332 -11.55 -20.77 -2.95
CA TRP A 332 -11.03 -21.62 -4.03
C TRP A 332 -12.07 -22.63 -4.57
N ARG A 333 -13.04 -22.09 -5.29
CA ARG A 333 -13.60 -22.73 -6.49
C ARG A 333 -13.60 -21.66 -7.60
N TRP A 334 -12.52 -21.59 -8.35
CA TRP A 334 -12.60 -20.96 -9.67
C TRP A 334 -13.51 -21.85 -10.55
N PRO A 335 -14.58 -21.33 -11.19
CA PRO A 335 -15.24 -22.07 -12.25
C PRO A 335 -14.22 -22.29 -13.38
N ARG A 336 -14.10 -23.53 -13.88
CA ARG A 336 -13.17 -23.97 -14.94
C ARG A 336 -13.38 -23.31 -16.32
N HIS A 337 -13.82 -22.05 -16.41
CA HIS A 337 -14.05 -21.36 -17.67
C HIS A 337 -13.36 -20.02 -17.70
N CYS A 338 -12.05 -20.04 -17.93
CA CYS A 338 -11.31 -18.99 -18.65
C CYS A 338 -9.95 -19.54 -19.13
N THR A 339 -9.97 -20.67 -19.81
CA THR A 339 -8.85 -21.17 -20.63
C THR A 339 -9.43 -21.94 -21.80
N HIS A 340 -9.84 -21.20 -22.84
CA HIS A 340 -9.85 -21.57 -24.25
C HIS A 340 -10.84 -20.66 -24.98
N HIS A 341 -10.34 -19.54 -25.51
CA HIS A 341 -10.82 -19.08 -26.80
C HIS A 341 -9.63 -18.58 -27.61
N SER A 342 -9.35 -19.38 -28.63
CA SER A 342 -8.46 -19.18 -29.76
C SER A 342 -8.66 -17.83 -30.47
N GLU A 343 -7.55 -17.15 -30.73
CA GLU A 343 -7.15 -16.41 -31.95
C GLU A 343 -8.13 -15.53 -32.78
N HIS A 344 -9.39 -15.31 -32.40
CA HIS A 344 -10.31 -14.48 -33.18
C HIS A 344 -11.15 -13.53 -32.33
N SER A 345 -10.51 -12.53 -31.71
CA SER A 345 -11.19 -11.26 -31.36
C SER A 345 -10.21 -10.09 -31.13
N LEU A 346 -9.17 -9.97 -31.96
CA LEU A 346 -8.37 -8.75 -32.07
C LEU A 346 -9.15 -7.72 -32.90
N ARG A 347 -10.08 -6.98 -32.27
CA ARG A 347 -10.60 -5.65 -32.68
C ARG A 347 -11.89 -5.36 -31.92
N ARG A 348 -11.80 -4.71 -30.76
CA ARG A 348 -12.67 -3.60 -30.29
C ARG A 348 -12.37 -3.34 -28.81
N THR A 349 -12.11 -2.07 -28.52
CA THR A 349 -11.86 -1.39 -27.22
C THR A 349 -10.39 -1.18 -26.88
N ARG A 350 -9.82 -0.05 -27.35
CA ARG A 350 -8.64 0.58 -26.79
C ARG A 350 -9.06 1.33 -25.51
N SER A 351 -8.68 0.79 -24.35
CA SER A 351 -8.72 1.47 -23.04
C SER A 351 -7.42 1.14 -22.31
N PRO A 352 -6.67 2.12 -21.76
CA PRO A 352 -5.37 1.87 -21.15
C PRO A 352 -5.50 1.17 -19.78
N PRO A 353 -4.59 0.25 -19.42
CA PRO A 353 -4.52 -0.34 -18.09
C PRO A 353 -3.87 0.67 -17.13
N MET A 354 -4.63 1.21 -16.17
CA MET A 354 -4.11 2.20 -15.21
C MET A 354 -4.53 1.85 -13.77
N LEU A 355 -3.56 1.95 -12.85
CA LEU A 355 -3.55 1.69 -11.40
C LEU A 355 -3.75 0.24 -10.96
N HIS A 356 -2.66 -0.52 -10.75
CA HIS A 356 -2.76 -1.87 -10.19
C HIS A 356 -2.03 -2.10 -8.85
N HIS A 357 -1.01 -1.32 -8.45
CA HIS A 357 -0.23 -1.67 -7.24
C HIS A 357 0.25 -0.50 -6.37
N ALA A 358 -0.25 0.72 -6.56
CA ALA A 358 0.24 1.89 -5.80
C ALA A 358 0.09 1.80 -4.27
N LEU A 359 -0.79 0.95 -3.73
CA LEU A 359 -0.94 0.71 -2.29
C LEU A 359 -1.45 -0.71 -2.02
N LEU A 360 -0.73 -1.48 -1.20
CA LEU A 360 -1.07 -2.87 -0.84
C LEU A 360 -2.14 -2.95 0.26
N GLY A 361 -3.44 -3.02 -0.10
CA GLY A 361 -4.55 -3.46 0.79
C GLY A 361 -5.77 -2.53 1.02
N GLN A 362 -6.95 -2.91 0.54
CA GLN A 362 -8.28 -2.41 0.97
C GLN A 362 -8.64 -0.94 0.68
N ALA A 363 -8.74 -0.61 -0.60
CA ALA A 363 -9.71 0.39 -1.06
C ALA A 363 -10.52 -0.22 -2.21
N THR A 364 -11.85 -0.21 -2.11
CA THR A 364 -12.70 -0.53 -3.25
C THR A 364 -12.66 0.67 -4.20
N VAL A 365 -12.03 0.49 -5.35
CA VAL A 365 -11.90 1.51 -6.39
C VAL A 365 -12.78 1.11 -7.57
N LYS A 366 -13.73 1.96 -7.96
CA LYS A 366 -14.51 1.80 -9.20
C LYS A 366 -13.96 2.74 -10.26
N GLN A 367 -13.53 2.20 -11.41
CA GLN A 367 -13.04 2.96 -12.55
C GLN A 367 -14.22 3.63 -13.27
N VAL A 368 -14.12 4.93 -13.58
CA VAL A 368 -15.19 5.67 -14.27
C VAL A 368 -14.90 5.68 -15.76
N THR A 369 -15.72 4.99 -16.56
CA THR A 369 -15.69 5.12 -18.03
C THR A 369 -16.51 6.34 -18.45
N SER A 370 -15.88 7.32 -19.10
CA SER A 370 -16.59 8.46 -19.70
C SER A 370 -17.31 8.01 -20.98
N ARG A 371 -18.63 8.10 -21.00
CA ARG A 371 -19.41 8.19 -22.25
C ARG A 371 -20.00 9.59 -22.31
N ALA A 372 -19.33 10.47 -23.06
CA ALA A 372 -19.95 11.69 -23.56
C ALA A 372 -20.96 11.28 -24.64
N ALA A 373 -22.25 11.52 -24.40
CA ALA A 373 -23.27 11.43 -25.43
C ALA A 373 -23.28 12.75 -26.20
N ALA A 374 -22.66 12.76 -27.38
CA ALA A 374 -22.92 13.75 -28.41
C ALA A 374 -24.15 13.29 -29.20
N THR A 375 -25.24 14.06 -29.15
CA THR A 375 -26.37 13.92 -30.07
C THR A 375 -26.45 15.16 -30.95
N THR A 376 -25.88 15.05 -32.14
CA THR A 376 -26.24 15.84 -33.32
C THR A 376 -27.35 15.10 -34.06
N GLY A 377 -28.43 15.80 -34.43
CA GLY A 377 -29.53 15.18 -35.15
C GLY A 377 -30.70 16.11 -35.51
N GLN A 378 -30.50 16.87 -36.59
CA GLN A 378 -31.47 17.27 -37.62
C GLN A 378 -32.67 18.19 -37.30
N VAL A 379 -32.62 19.31 -38.04
CA VAL A 379 -33.68 20.20 -38.50
C VAL A 379 -34.84 19.43 -39.14
N ILE A 380 -36.08 19.67 -38.68
CA ILE A 380 -37.28 19.65 -39.53
C ILE A 380 -38.15 20.86 -39.17
N SER A 381 -38.46 21.63 -40.22
CA SER A 381 -39.38 22.77 -40.29
C SER A 381 -40.83 22.34 -40.11
N GLN A 382 -41.66 23.16 -39.43
CA GLN A 382 -42.93 23.66 -39.97
C GLN A 382 -43.61 24.70 -39.07
N LYS A 383 -44.02 25.79 -39.74
CA LYS A 383 -45.07 26.82 -39.48
C LYS A 383 -46.08 26.45 -38.37
N GLN A 384 -46.49 27.37 -37.50
CA GLN A 384 -47.16 28.65 -37.76
C GLN A 384 -46.90 29.65 -36.62
#